data_AF-A0A8T3WQ04-F1
#
_entry.id   AF-A0A8T3WQ04-F1
#
_cell.length_a   1.000
_cell.length_b   1.000
_cell.length_c   1.000
_cell.angle_alpha   90.00
_cell.angle_beta   90.00
_cell.angle_gamma   90.00
#
_symmetry.space_group_name_H-M   'P 1'
#
loop_
_entity.id
_entity.type
_entity.pdbx_description
1 polymer ?
#
loop_
_entity_poly.entity_id
_entity_poly.type
_entity_poly.pdbx_seq_one_letter_code
_entity_poly.pdbx_strand_id
1 'polypeptide(L)'
;MMKSISIRLKENFMKEARKLAELEMVDESVIIREALEKGMAEVKLETALEMFSKGKASTGEAAEIAGISVGEIMDEIVKIGLKPGITKEDIKGSLERALKAIK
;
A
#
# COMPACT_ATOMS: atom_id res chain seq x y z
N MET A 1 -1.76 20.63 3.44
CA MET A 1 -1.01 21.18 4.60
C MET A 1 0.07 20.19 4.98
N MET A 2 1.31 20.62 5.16
CA MET A 2 2.38 19.80 5.72
C MET A 2 2.37 19.90 7.25
N LYS A 3 2.67 18.81 7.94
CA LYS A 3 2.81 18.77 9.40
C LYS A 3 4.21 18.28 9.76
N SER A 4 4.85 18.91 10.74
CA SER A 4 6.13 18.45 11.29
C SER A 4 5.89 17.54 12.49
N ILE A 5 6.63 16.44 12.56
CA ILE A 5 6.66 15.52 13.71
C ILE A 5 8.12 15.28 14.11
N SER A 6 8.35 14.94 15.38
CA SER A 6 9.67 14.51 15.87
C SER A 6 9.66 13.00 16.08
N ILE A 7 10.56 12.29 15.42
CA ILE A 7 10.70 10.83 15.49
C ILE A 7 12.13 10.45 15.85
N ARG A 8 12.31 9.35 16.59
CA ARG A 8 13.63 8.79 16.87
C ARG A 8 13.93 7.68 15.87
N LEU A 9 15.02 7.83 15.13
CA LEU A 9 15.49 6.88 14.14
C LEU A 9 16.81 6.27 14.61
N LYS A 10 17.13 5.07 14.11
CA LYS A 10 18.41 4.43 14.40
C LYS A 10 19.54 5.23 13.74
N GLU A 11 20.69 5.30 14.42
CA GLU A 11 21.86 6.05 13.94
C GLU A 11 22.33 5.61 12.55
N ASN A 12 22.24 4.30 12.24
CA ASN A 12 22.63 3.79 10.93
C ASN A 12 21.74 4.31 9.80
N PHE A 13 20.43 4.42 10.04
CA PHE A 13 19.49 4.99 9.06
C PHE A 13 19.81 6.46 8.79
N MET A 14 20.09 7.24 9.83
CA MET A 14 20.46 8.65 9.69
C MET A 14 21.76 8.82 8.89
N LYS A 15 22.75 7.95 9.11
CA LYS A 15 24.01 7.94 8.34
C LYS A 15 23.78 7.64 6.86
N GLU A 16 22.93 6.67 6.55
CA GLU A 16 22.60 6.32 5.16
C GLU A 16 21.82 7.43 4.47
N ALA A 17 20.83 8.02 5.14
CA ALA A 17 20.05 9.14 4.61
C ALA A 17 20.95 10.36 4.30
N ARG A 18 21.90 10.69 5.18
CA ARG A 18 22.86 11.77 4.95
C ARG A 18 23.75 11.51 3.74
N LYS A 19 24.27 10.29 3.60
CA LYS A 19 25.11 9.91 2.46
C LYS A 19 24.34 10.06 1.13
N LEU A 20 23.08 9.65 1.09
CA LEU A 20 22.22 9.81 -0.09
C LEU A 20 21.93 11.28 -0.38
N ALA A 21 21.65 12.07 0.66
CA ALA A 21 21.39 13.50 0.54
C ALA A 21 22.59 14.26 -0.05
N GLU A 22 23.82 13.92 0.37
CA GLU A 22 25.06 14.44 -0.20
C GLU A 22 25.23 14.08 -1.68
N LEU A 23 24.91 12.83 -2.07
CA LEU A 23 25.00 12.38 -3.46
C LEU A 23 23.99 13.08 -4.37
N GLU A 24 22.78 13.33 -3.88
CA GLU A 24 21.70 13.97 -4.63
C GLU A 24 21.70 15.50 -4.51
N MET A 25 22.59 16.07 -3.68
CA MET A 25 22.66 17.51 -3.38
C MET A 25 21.34 18.08 -2.84
N VAL A 26 20.68 17.34 -1.96
CA VAL A 26 19.41 17.71 -1.30
C VAL A 26 19.55 17.72 0.21
N ASP A 27 18.56 18.26 0.92
CA ASP A 27 18.50 18.15 2.37
C ASP A 27 18.22 16.71 2.82
N GLU A 28 18.80 16.29 3.94
CA GLU A 28 18.55 15.00 4.59
C GLU A 28 17.04 14.71 4.76
N SER A 29 16.26 15.76 5.04
CA SER A 29 14.80 15.67 5.19
C SER A 29 14.05 15.25 3.92
N VAL A 30 14.63 15.48 2.74
CA VAL A 30 14.06 15.05 1.45
C VAL A 30 14.14 13.53 1.34
N ILE A 31 15.34 12.97 1.56
CA ILE A 31 15.58 11.52 1.54
C ILE A 31 14.72 10.81 2.58
N ILE A 32 14.68 11.33 3.81
CA ILE A 32 13.88 10.73 4.90
C ILE A 32 12.39 10.75 4.55
N ARG A 33 11.88 11.86 4.03
CA ARG A 33 10.47 11.95 3.63
C ARG A 33 10.14 10.98 2.51
N GLU A 34 10.98 10.88 1.48
CA GLU A 34 10.76 9.96 0.38
C GLU A 34 10.78 8.49 0.85
N ALA A 35 11.70 8.13 1.75
CA ALA A 35 11.74 6.81 2.36
C ALA A 35 10.45 6.52 3.15
N LEU A 36 9.93 7.49 3.91
CA LEU A 36 8.68 7.36 4.64
C LEU A 36 7.47 7.22 3.72
N GLU A 37 7.41 7.97 2.62
CA GLU A 37 6.33 7.91 1.64
C GLU A 37 6.29 6.54 0.93
N LYS A 38 7.47 6.02 0.53
CA LYS A 38 7.62 4.68 -0.03
C LYS A 38 7.23 3.59 0.98
N GLY A 39 7.76 3.67 2.20
CA GLY A 39 7.44 2.71 3.27
C GLY A 39 5.97 2.74 3.69
N MET A 40 5.29 3.87 3.58
CA MET A 40 3.86 3.97 3.89
C MET A 40 3.01 3.08 2.97
N ALA A 41 3.36 2.97 1.68
CA ALA A 41 2.65 2.09 0.76
C ALA A 41 2.75 0.62 1.19
N GLU A 42 3.93 0.19 1.64
CA GLU A 42 4.18 -1.16 2.14
C GLU A 42 3.41 -1.42 3.44
N VAL A 43 3.48 -0.50 4.41
CA VAL A 43 2.71 -0.58 5.67
C VAL A 43 1.21 -0.70 5.39
N LYS A 44 0.68 0.06 4.44
CA LYS A 44 -0.73 -0.01 4.05
C LYS A 44 -1.09 -1.38 3.45
N LEU A 45 -0.25 -1.91 2.56
CA LEU A 45 -0.46 -3.21 1.95
C LEU A 45 -0.42 -4.34 2.99
N GLU A 46 0.59 -4.36 3.85
CA GLU A 46 0.69 -5.35 4.93
C GLU A 46 -0.53 -5.32 5.85
N THR A 47 -0.95 -4.12 6.24
CA THR A 47 -2.15 -3.92 7.07
C THR A 47 -3.40 -4.45 6.36
N ALA A 48 -3.58 -4.15 5.07
CA ALA A 48 -4.70 -4.62 4.27
C ALA A 48 -4.76 -6.16 4.21
N LEU A 49 -3.62 -6.80 3.93
CA LEU A 49 -3.51 -8.26 3.87
C LEU A 49 -3.74 -8.91 5.24
N GLU A 50 -3.23 -8.32 6.31
CA GLU A 50 -3.48 -8.79 7.68
C GLU A 50 -4.97 -8.72 8.02
N MET A 51 -5.63 -7.59 7.74
CA MET A 51 -7.07 -7.44 7.98
C MET A 51 -7.90 -8.41 7.15
N PHE A 52 -7.55 -8.61 5.87
CA PHE A 52 -8.19 -9.60 5.00
C PHE A 52 -8.03 -11.02 5.56
N SER A 53 -6.80 -11.42 5.91
CA SER A 53 -6.51 -12.77 6.43
C SER A 53 -7.26 -13.10 7.72
N LYS A 54 -7.53 -12.08 8.55
CA LYS A 54 -8.31 -12.18 9.79
C LYS A 54 -9.83 -12.13 9.56
N GLY A 55 -10.29 -12.04 8.30
CA GLY A 55 -11.70 -11.89 7.95
C GLY A 55 -12.32 -10.55 8.39
N LYS A 56 -11.47 -9.53 8.63
CA LYS A 56 -11.89 -8.19 9.10
C LYS A 56 -12.05 -7.18 7.97
N ALA A 57 -11.67 -7.54 6.75
CA ALA A 57 -11.84 -6.74 5.56
C ALA A 57 -12.21 -7.64 4.39
N SER A 58 -13.19 -7.21 3.59
CA SER A 58 -13.47 -7.74 2.27
C SER A 58 -12.34 -7.40 1.29
N THR A 59 -12.34 -8.01 0.11
CA THR A 59 -11.37 -7.67 -0.96
C THR A 59 -11.41 -6.17 -1.32
N GLY A 60 -12.61 -5.58 -1.35
CA GLY A 60 -12.77 -4.15 -1.65
C GLY A 60 -12.21 -3.24 -0.54
N GLU A 61 -12.52 -3.56 0.72
CA GLU A 61 -11.99 -2.82 1.87
C GLU A 61 -10.46 -2.94 1.98
N ALA A 62 -9.91 -4.12 1.67
CA ALA A 62 -8.47 -4.32 1.62
C ALA A 62 -7.82 -3.47 0.50
N ALA A 63 -8.45 -3.37 -0.67
CA ALA A 63 -7.99 -2.49 -1.76
C ALA A 63 -7.96 -1.02 -1.31
N GLU A 64 -9.01 -0.57 -0.62
CA GLU A 64 -9.12 0.78 -0.08
C GLU A 64 -8.05 1.08 0.98
N ILE A 65 -7.85 0.15 1.92
CA ILE A 65 -6.79 0.25 2.95
C ILE A 65 -5.42 0.34 2.30
N ALA A 66 -5.13 -0.51 1.31
CA ALA A 66 -3.86 -0.49 0.58
C ALA A 66 -3.71 0.76 -0.30
N GLY A 67 -4.82 1.32 -0.78
CA GLY A 67 -4.84 2.41 -1.75
C GLY A 67 -4.45 1.96 -3.16
N ILE A 68 -4.82 0.74 -3.53
CA ILE A 68 -4.61 0.14 -4.86
C ILE A 68 -5.94 -0.36 -5.42
N SER A 69 -5.99 -0.78 -6.67
CA SER A 69 -7.21 -1.32 -7.26
C SER A 69 -7.59 -2.68 -6.67
N VAL A 70 -8.87 -3.06 -6.82
CA VAL A 70 -9.36 -4.39 -6.41
C VAL A 70 -8.60 -5.52 -7.12
N GLY A 71 -8.19 -5.32 -8.36
CA GLY A 71 -7.38 -6.30 -9.09
C GLY A 71 -5.99 -6.48 -8.47
N GLU A 72 -5.31 -5.37 -8.19
CA GLU A 72 -3.96 -5.41 -7.59
C GLU A 72 -3.97 -6.07 -6.21
N ILE A 73 -4.94 -5.76 -5.34
CA ILE A 73 -5.00 -6.44 -4.03
C ILE A 73 -5.32 -7.93 -4.16
N MET A 74 -6.11 -8.34 -5.17
CA MET A 74 -6.36 -9.75 -5.42
C MET A 74 -5.07 -10.48 -5.79
N ASP A 75 -4.20 -9.87 -6.59
CA ASP A 75 -2.88 -10.43 -6.92
C ASP A 75 -2.02 -10.60 -5.66
N GLU A 76 -2.00 -9.60 -4.77
CA GLU A 76 -1.26 -9.67 -3.50
C GLU A 76 -1.83 -10.75 -2.54
N ILE A 77 -3.16 -10.89 -2.45
CA ILE A 77 -3.81 -11.95 -1.66
C ILE A 77 -3.41 -13.34 -2.17
N VAL A 78 -3.35 -13.52 -3.49
CA VAL A 78 -2.95 -14.79 -4.11
C VAL A 78 -1.47 -15.09 -3.87
N LYS A 79 -0.59 -14.08 -3.90
CA LYS A 79 0.85 -14.25 -3.63
C LYS A 79 1.13 -14.81 -2.24
N ILE A 80 0.31 -14.46 -1.24
CA ILE A 80 0.43 -14.98 0.13
C ILE A 80 -0.34 -16.30 0.36
N GLY A 81 -0.83 -16.94 -0.72
CA GLY A 81 -1.48 -18.25 -0.67
C GLY A 81 -2.94 -18.22 -0.20
N LEU A 82 -3.54 -17.03 -0.09
CA LEU A 82 -4.96 -16.88 0.24
C LEU A 82 -5.79 -16.81 -1.04
N LYS A 83 -7.09 -17.13 -0.91
CA LYS A 83 -8.04 -17.02 -2.00
C LYS A 83 -8.96 -15.82 -1.74
N PRO A 84 -9.16 -14.94 -2.73
CA PRO A 84 -10.22 -13.96 -2.67
C PRO A 84 -11.56 -14.66 -2.42
N GLY A 85 -12.37 -14.16 -1.48
CA GLY A 85 -13.68 -14.72 -1.13
C GLY A 85 -14.76 -14.43 -2.18
N ILE A 86 -14.44 -14.59 -3.45
CA ILE A 86 -15.27 -14.20 -4.60
C ILE A 86 -15.33 -15.35 -5.61
N THR A 87 -16.52 -15.62 -6.16
CA THR A 87 -16.73 -16.66 -7.17
C THR A 87 -16.57 -16.13 -8.59
N LYS A 88 -16.51 -17.03 -9.58
CA LYS A 88 -16.44 -16.63 -10.99
C LYS A 88 -17.70 -15.87 -11.42
N GLU A 89 -18.85 -16.30 -10.92
CA GLU A 89 -20.15 -15.70 -11.17
C GLU A 89 -20.21 -14.27 -10.61
N ASP A 90 -19.68 -14.06 -9.40
CA ASP A 90 -19.58 -12.74 -8.78
C ASP A 90 -18.71 -11.78 -9.60
N ILE A 91 -17.57 -12.27 -10.11
CA ILE A 91 -16.67 -11.49 -10.98
C ILE A 91 -17.41 -11.11 -12.27
N LYS A 92 -18.03 -12.09 -12.93
CA LYS A 92 -18.73 -11.86 -14.20
C LYS A 92 -19.87 -10.84 -14.05
N GLY A 93 -20.71 -11.01 -13.03
CA GLY A 93 -21.81 -10.08 -12.75
C GLY A 93 -21.33 -8.67 -12.40
N SER A 94 -20.21 -8.56 -11.67
CA SER A 94 -19.61 -7.27 -11.32
C SER A 94 -19.01 -6.56 -12.54
N LEU A 95 -18.35 -7.31 -13.44
CA LEU A 95 -17.85 -6.79 -14.71
C LEU A 95 -18.99 -6.30 -15.62
N GLU A 96 -20.06 -7.08 -15.76
CA GLU A 96 -21.23 -6.68 -16.57
C GLU A 96 -21.86 -5.38 -16.08
N ARG A 97 -21.98 -5.20 -14.76
CA ARG A 97 -22.47 -3.95 -14.15
C ARG A 97 -21.51 -2.78 -14.40
N ALA A 98 -20.21 -2.99 -14.22
CA ALA A 98 -19.21 -1.96 -14.45
C ALA A 98 -19.22 -1.50 -15.91
N LEU A 99 -19.26 -2.42 -16.88
CA LEU A 99 -19.30 -2.08 -18.31
C LEU A 99 -20.55 -1.28 -18.71
N LYS A 100 -21.69 -1.49 -18.04
CA LYS A 100 -22.91 -0.70 -18.26
C LYS A 100 -22.79 0.74 -17.75
N ALA A 101 -21.98 0.98 -16.71
CA ALA A 101 -21.85 2.29 -16.08
C ALA A 101 -20.93 3.25 -16.83
N ILE A 102 -20.15 2.74 -17.81
CA ILE A 102 -19.20 3.52 -18.63
C ILE A 102 -19.76 3.75 -20.05
N LYS A 103 -21.02 3.37 -20.29
CA LYS A 103 -21.77 3.70 -21.51
C LYS A 103 -22.56 4.99 -21.33
#